data_AF-A0A2E6CM77-F1
#
_entry.id   AF-A0A2E6CM77-F1
#
_cell.length_a   1.000
_cell.length_b   1.000
_cell.length_c   1.000
_cell.angle_alpha   90.00
_cell.angle_beta   90.00
_cell.angle_gamma   90.00
#
_symmetry.space_group_name_H-M   'P 1'
#
loop_
_entity.id
_entity.type
_entity.pdbx_description
1 polymer ?
#
loop_
_entity_poly.entity_id
_entity_poly.type
_entity_poly.pdbx_seq_one_letter_code
_entity_poly.pdbx_strand_id
1 'polypeptide(L)'
;MLAFIAYQLLKSDNSSTTSSPEVVPESTSAMVPSSATEIPIATPTPDDPNYVILTREYEWLVPSIEVMELQELLEIGADGLYGPGTREAHIAALEQNGLPLTGVPNEPTGCNIVIGEDICGVQIGNLMEIAIPAVTEGLGSPTQEAGWYTECGTQYRTIYWGALYVDFTRSDLVEPKVVRWGIRNSFHVINGWDKIFPSIVRFPESLLVDWDPNEPDAPISITDIATPGGPLIVPEPDLFEEAIGASLLYNFSADEFSLRTADYVVVFSEYSGDPPGSDETEFRWEFTDTLRLCENPAD
;
A
#
# COMPACT_ATOMS: atom_id res chain seq x y z
N MET A 1 -22.75 1.86 -48.19
CA MET A 1 -22.53 3.33 -48.06
C MET A 1 -21.57 3.52 -46.88
N LEU A 2 -20.61 4.45 -46.98
CA LEU A 2 -19.46 4.67 -46.06
C LEU A 2 -19.86 4.93 -44.60
N ALA A 3 -19.01 4.92 -43.55
CA ALA A 3 -17.68 4.37 -43.18
C ALA A 3 -17.44 4.81 -41.69
N PHE A 4 -16.54 4.29 -40.83
CA PHE A 4 -15.06 4.39 -40.77
C PHE A 4 -14.57 3.47 -39.60
N ILE A 5 -13.57 2.59 -39.76
CA ILE A 5 -12.13 2.70 -39.34
C ILE A 5 -11.97 2.80 -37.79
N ALA A 6 -11.49 1.78 -37.06
CA ALA A 6 -10.17 1.08 -37.02
C ALA A 6 -9.08 1.91 -36.28
N TYR A 7 -8.12 1.34 -35.54
CA TYR A 7 -7.23 0.22 -35.91
C TYR A 7 -6.71 -0.61 -34.71
N GLN A 8 -6.16 -1.79 -35.00
CA GLN A 8 -5.75 -2.84 -34.06
C GLN A 8 -4.23 -2.96 -33.88
N LEU A 9 -3.83 -3.73 -32.87
CA LEU A 9 -2.51 -4.33 -32.67
C LEU A 9 -1.97 -5.01 -33.94
N LEU A 10 -0.64 -5.25 -33.99
CA LEU A 10 -0.12 -6.57 -34.39
C LEU A 10 1.33 -6.79 -33.91
N LYS A 11 1.49 -7.83 -33.08
CA LYS A 11 2.77 -8.48 -32.72
C LYS A 11 2.93 -9.70 -33.64
N SER A 12 4.13 -9.96 -34.16
CA SER A 12 4.36 -10.99 -35.19
C SER A 12 5.46 -11.97 -34.78
N ASP A 13 5.12 -13.25 -34.74
CA ASP A 13 6.04 -14.39 -34.68
C ASP A 13 5.67 -15.42 -35.77
N ASN A 14 6.66 -16.02 -36.43
CA ASN A 14 6.82 -17.46 -36.76
C ASN A 14 7.76 -17.70 -37.98
N SER A 15 8.34 -18.91 -38.08
CA SER A 15 9.35 -19.36 -39.06
C SER A 15 8.83 -20.58 -39.87
N SER A 16 9.51 -21.29 -40.78
CA SER A 16 10.91 -21.32 -41.30
C SER A 16 10.95 -22.02 -42.68
N THR A 17 12.00 -21.83 -43.52
CA THR A 17 12.47 -22.86 -44.50
C THR A 17 13.85 -22.57 -45.13
N THR A 18 14.43 -23.57 -45.83
CA THR A 18 15.90 -23.81 -45.97
C THR A 18 16.42 -23.86 -47.43
N SER A 19 17.66 -23.38 -47.68
CA SER A 19 18.60 -23.91 -48.72
C SER A 19 20.05 -23.39 -48.53
N SER A 20 21.02 -23.94 -49.28
CA SER A 20 22.49 -23.90 -49.04
C SER A 20 23.26 -24.19 -50.35
N PRO A 21 24.59 -23.93 -50.52
CA PRO A 21 25.46 -22.84 -50.03
C PRO A 21 26.26 -22.15 -51.17
N GLU A 22 26.90 -21.00 -50.92
CA GLU A 22 27.98 -20.47 -51.80
C GLU A 22 29.09 -19.74 -51.02
N VAL A 23 30.23 -19.45 -51.66
CA VAL A 23 31.57 -19.39 -51.03
C VAL A 23 32.02 -17.98 -50.60
N VAL A 24 32.87 -17.96 -49.57
CA VAL A 24 33.58 -16.83 -48.93
C VAL A 24 34.26 -15.85 -49.94
N PRO A 25 34.47 -14.58 -49.55
CA PRO A 25 35.77 -14.26 -48.99
C PRO A 25 35.78 -13.47 -47.67
N GLU A 26 36.88 -13.71 -46.95
CA GLU A 26 37.32 -13.18 -45.66
C GLU A 26 37.40 -11.64 -45.63
N SER A 27 36.94 -11.02 -44.55
CA SER A 27 37.18 -9.60 -44.26
C SER A 27 37.52 -9.42 -42.78
N THR A 28 38.82 -9.50 -42.49
CA THR A 28 39.39 -9.36 -41.14
C THR A 28 39.39 -7.90 -40.73
N SER A 29 38.24 -7.41 -40.24
CA SER A 29 38.16 -6.11 -39.59
C SER A 29 38.70 -6.21 -38.16
N ALA A 30 39.84 -5.57 -37.91
CA ALA A 30 40.46 -5.54 -36.59
C ALA A 30 39.61 -4.68 -35.64
N MET A 31 38.84 -5.34 -34.76
CA MET A 31 38.03 -4.65 -33.76
C MET A 31 38.96 -4.13 -32.64
N VAL A 32 39.27 -2.84 -32.73
CA VAL A 32 40.02 -2.09 -31.71
C VAL A 32 39.27 -2.19 -30.38
N PRO A 33 39.94 -2.43 -29.23
CA PRO A 33 39.25 -2.42 -27.94
C PRO A 33 38.71 -1.02 -27.66
N SER A 34 37.39 -0.88 -27.72
CA SER A 34 36.69 0.35 -27.34
C SER A 34 36.77 0.49 -25.82
N SER A 35 37.72 1.30 -25.35
CA SER A 35 37.81 1.67 -23.94
C SER A 35 36.66 2.62 -23.63
N ALA A 36 35.59 2.10 -23.02
CA ALA A 36 34.53 2.93 -22.49
C ALA A 36 35.11 3.82 -21.37
N THR A 37 35.22 5.11 -21.63
CA THR A 37 35.44 6.10 -20.58
C THR A 37 34.11 6.30 -19.87
N GLU A 38 33.97 5.74 -18.67
CA GLU A 38 32.95 6.23 -17.74
C GLU A 38 33.22 7.72 -17.49
N ILE A 39 32.32 8.56 -17.97
CA ILE A 39 32.30 9.97 -17.58
C ILE A 39 31.85 9.98 -16.12
N PRO A 40 32.63 10.53 -15.18
CA PRO A 40 32.17 10.65 -13.80
C PRO A 40 30.90 11.51 -13.80
N ILE A 41 29.83 10.98 -13.22
CA ILE A 41 28.61 11.75 -12.96
C ILE A 41 29.03 12.94 -12.10
N ALA A 42 28.86 14.14 -12.64
CA ALA A 42 29.20 15.35 -11.92
C ALA A 42 28.16 15.58 -10.83
N THR A 43 28.58 15.57 -9.55
CA THR A 43 27.75 16.03 -8.44
C THR A 43 27.15 17.41 -8.80
N PRO A 44 25.81 17.58 -8.72
CA PRO A 44 25.16 18.84 -9.01
C PRO A 44 25.67 19.91 -8.02
N THR A 45 25.89 21.13 -8.53
CA THR A 45 26.45 22.25 -7.77
C THR A 45 25.37 23.27 -7.42
N PRO A 46 25.60 24.24 -6.51
CA PRO A 46 24.58 25.21 -6.10
C PRO A 46 23.92 26.05 -7.20
N ASP A 47 24.51 26.12 -8.40
CA ASP A 47 23.94 26.80 -9.57
C ASP A 47 23.07 25.86 -10.46
N ASP A 48 22.98 24.58 -10.12
CA ASP A 48 22.18 23.55 -10.80
C ASP A 48 20.74 23.53 -10.21
N PRO A 49 19.67 23.62 -11.03
CA PRO A 49 18.30 23.48 -10.54
C PRO A 49 18.06 22.17 -9.77
N ASN A 50 18.73 21.08 -10.15
CA ASN A 50 18.60 19.78 -9.48
C ASN A 50 19.20 19.81 -8.07
N TYR A 51 20.29 20.56 -7.85
CA TYR A 51 20.82 20.79 -6.50
C TYR A 51 19.81 21.54 -5.63
N VAL A 52 19.15 22.57 -6.19
CA VAL A 52 18.18 23.39 -5.45
C VAL A 52 16.96 22.56 -5.03
N ILE A 53 16.48 21.66 -5.90
CA ILE A 53 15.39 20.73 -5.57
C ILE A 53 15.84 19.73 -4.50
N LEU A 54 16.95 19.02 -4.70
CA LEU A 54 17.44 18.00 -3.76
C LEU A 54 17.84 18.57 -2.37
N THR A 55 18.29 19.83 -2.29
CA THR A 55 18.77 20.39 -1.01
C THR A 55 17.77 21.29 -0.28
N ARG A 56 16.53 21.38 -0.77
CA ARG A 56 15.43 22.14 -0.15
C ARG A 56 14.94 21.48 1.14
N GLU A 57 14.42 22.27 2.07
CA GLU A 57 13.68 21.76 3.23
C GLU A 57 12.28 21.31 2.82
N TYR A 58 11.90 20.08 3.21
CA TYR A 58 10.59 19.49 2.93
C TYR A 58 9.84 19.14 4.22
N GLU A 59 8.50 19.16 4.18
CA GLU A 59 7.61 18.81 5.30
C GLU A 59 6.92 17.46 5.06
N TRP A 60 6.87 16.61 6.08
CA TRP A 60 6.30 15.24 5.98
C TRP A 60 4.79 15.24 5.74
N LEU A 61 4.33 14.55 4.70
CA LEU A 61 2.92 14.41 4.29
C LEU A 61 2.13 15.72 4.16
N VAL A 62 2.80 16.85 3.91
CA VAL A 62 2.16 18.13 3.57
C VAL A 62 2.07 18.26 2.04
N PRO A 63 0.87 18.49 1.45
CA PRO A 63 0.73 18.71 0.02
C PRO A 63 1.53 19.94 -0.45
N SER A 64 2.42 19.76 -1.42
CA SER A 64 3.34 20.80 -1.90
C SER A 64 3.69 20.64 -3.38
N ILE A 65 3.82 21.76 -4.09
CA ILE A 65 4.27 21.78 -5.49
C ILE A 65 5.77 21.43 -5.56
N GLU A 66 6.54 21.91 -4.59
CA GLU A 66 7.97 21.63 -4.43
C GLU A 66 8.25 20.13 -4.25
N VAL A 67 7.28 19.39 -3.67
CA VAL A 67 7.37 17.92 -3.55
C VAL A 67 7.08 17.23 -4.88
N MET A 68 6.12 17.73 -5.68
CA MET A 68 5.95 17.23 -7.05
C MET A 68 7.23 17.46 -7.88
N GLU A 69 7.86 18.63 -7.78
CA GLU A 69 9.16 18.93 -8.43
C GLU A 69 10.24 17.91 -8.03
N LEU A 70 10.28 17.50 -6.76
CA LEU A 70 11.20 16.46 -6.27
C LEU A 70 10.86 15.07 -6.81
N GLN A 71 9.59 14.68 -6.79
CA GLN A 71 9.14 13.36 -7.26
C GLN A 71 9.36 13.19 -8.76
N GLU A 72 9.12 14.24 -9.56
CA GLU A 72 9.45 14.28 -10.98
C GLU A 72 10.96 14.14 -11.22
N LEU A 73 11.80 14.84 -10.43
CA LEU A 73 13.26 14.73 -10.51
C LEU A 73 13.80 13.34 -10.12
N LEU A 74 13.10 12.64 -9.21
CA LEU A 74 13.43 11.29 -8.76
C LEU A 74 12.85 10.19 -9.68
N GLU A 75 12.15 10.56 -10.76
CA GLU A 75 11.48 9.64 -11.68
C GLU A 75 10.45 8.69 -11.00
N ILE A 76 9.82 9.14 -9.91
CA ILE A 76 8.75 8.44 -9.19
C ILE A 76 7.38 9.11 -9.40
N GLY A 77 6.31 8.49 -8.90
CA GLY A 77 4.96 9.08 -8.97
C GLY A 77 4.88 10.42 -8.25
N ALA A 78 4.46 11.47 -8.95
CA ALA A 78 4.35 12.83 -8.43
C ALA A 78 2.94 13.12 -7.91
N ASP A 79 2.69 12.81 -6.64
CA ASP A 79 1.44 13.08 -5.93
C ASP A 79 1.48 14.35 -5.05
N GLY A 80 2.66 14.95 -4.88
CA GLY A 80 2.87 16.15 -4.08
C GLY A 80 2.95 15.92 -2.57
N LEU A 81 3.03 14.67 -2.11
CA LEU A 81 3.17 14.31 -0.70
C LEU A 81 4.57 13.79 -0.37
N TYR A 82 5.25 14.42 0.59
CA TYR A 82 6.56 13.94 1.03
C TYR A 82 6.33 12.76 1.96
N GLY A 83 6.15 11.60 1.35
CA GLY A 83 5.91 10.33 2.02
C GLY A 83 7.15 9.44 2.09
N PRO A 84 6.94 8.19 2.49
CA PRO A 84 7.99 7.18 2.70
C PRO A 84 8.81 6.86 1.45
N GLY A 85 8.15 6.58 0.32
CA GLY A 85 8.82 6.28 -0.95
C GLY A 85 9.59 7.50 -1.49
N THR A 86 9.00 8.69 -1.40
CA THR A 86 9.69 9.97 -1.68
C THR A 86 10.93 10.12 -0.80
N ARG A 87 10.85 9.81 0.50
CA ARG A 87 11.99 9.88 1.43
C ARG A 87 13.10 8.89 1.09
N GLU A 88 12.76 7.64 0.77
CA GLU A 88 13.73 6.60 0.40
C GLU A 88 14.47 6.96 -0.90
N ALA A 89 13.73 7.29 -1.96
CA ALA A 89 14.30 7.73 -3.24
C ALA A 89 15.14 9.01 -3.08
N HIS A 90 14.68 9.97 -2.27
CA HIS A 90 15.42 11.21 -2.02
C HIS A 90 16.73 10.97 -1.25
N ILE A 91 16.72 10.12 -0.21
CA ILE A 91 17.96 9.74 0.49
C ILE A 91 18.93 9.04 -0.47
N ALA A 92 18.46 8.09 -1.27
CA ALA A 92 19.30 7.39 -2.25
C ALA A 92 19.92 8.36 -3.28
N ALA A 93 19.15 9.33 -3.78
CA ALA A 93 19.65 10.36 -4.68
C ALA A 93 20.67 11.29 -4.01
N LEU A 94 20.44 11.71 -2.76
CA LEU A 94 21.38 12.53 -2.01
C LEU A 94 22.70 11.80 -1.75
N GLU A 95 22.63 10.53 -1.34
CA GLU A 95 23.81 9.68 -1.12
C GLU A 95 24.59 9.44 -2.42
N GLN A 96 23.91 9.13 -3.52
CA GLN A 96 24.53 8.95 -4.85
C GLN A 96 25.26 10.20 -5.32
N ASN A 97 24.73 11.39 -5.00
CA ASN A 97 25.32 12.67 -5.37
C ASN A 97 26.35 13.20 -4.35
N GLY A 98 26.45 12.59 -3.16
CA GLY A 98 27.33 13.06 -2.08
C GLY A 98 26.83 14.33 -1.37
N LEU A 99 25.51 14.52 -1.34
CA LEU A 99 24.82 15.70 -0.79
C LEU A 99 24.35 15.49 0.67
N PRO A 100 24.12 16.58 1.43
CA PRO A 100 23.67 16.48 2.82
C PRO A 100 22.17 16.15 2.95
N LEU A 101 21.81 15.31 3.92
CA LEU A 101 20.42 14.94 4.24
C LEU A 101 19.62 16.02 5.00
N THR A 102 20.10 17.28 5.07
CA THR A 102 19.50 18.32 5.92
C THR A 102 18.11 18.77 5.49
N GLY A 103 17.78 18.61 4.21
CA GLY A 103 16.46 18.91 3.66
C GLY A 103 15.43 17.80 3.82
N VAL A 104 15.86 16.60 4.25
CA VAL A 104 15.02 15.42 4.40
C VAL A 104 14.26 15.51 5.73
N PRO A 105 12.91 15.60 5.73
CA PRO A 105 12.14 15.52 6.96
C PRO A 105 12.39 14.18 7.66
N ASN A 106 12.39 14.24 8.99
CA ASN A 106 12.27 13.03 9.78
C ASN A 106 10.87 12.45 9.54
N GLU A 107 10.82 11.15 9.28
CA GLU A 107 9.60 10.38 9.49
C GLU A 107 9.13 10.58 10.94
N PRO A 108 7.82 10.66 11.23
CA PRO A 108 7.28 10.79 12.58
C PRO A 108 7.74 9.64 13.51
N THR A 109 8.87 9.82 14.18
CA THR A 109 9.45 8.85 15.11
C THR A 109 8.60 8.78 16.37
N GLY A 110 7.60 7.91 16.37
CA GLY A 110 6.71 7.66 17.49
C GLY A 110 5.65 6.59 17.21
N CYS A 111 5.16 6.47 15.98
CA CYS A 111 4.17 5.47 15.62
C CYS A 111 4.50 4.68 14.35
N ASN A 112 4.77 3.39 14.56
CA ASN A 112 4.67 2.38 13.52
C ASN A 112 3.22 1.87 13.45
N ILE A 113 2.77 1.50 12.25
CA ILE A 113 1.48 0.84 12.03
C ILE A 113 1.77 -0.51 11.37
N VAL A 114 1.68 -1.60 12.13
CA VAL A 114 1.97 -2.97 11.64
C VAL A 114 0.74 -3.86 11.77
N ILE A 115 0.05 -4.12 10.66
CA ILE A 115 -1.23 -4.85 10.67
C ILE A 115 -1.04 -6.25 11.26
N GLY A 116 -1.81 -6.57 12.31
CA GLY A 116 -1.70 -7.84 13.05
C GLY A 116 -0.79 -7.80 14.29
N GLU A 117 0.00 -6.73 14.47
CA GLU A 117 0.85 -6.53 15.66
C GLU A 117 0.35 -5.36 16.52
N ASP A 118 1.16 -4.30 16.68
CA ASP A 118 0.83 -3.11 17.45
C ASP A 118 0.68 -1.85 16.59
N ILE A 119 0.02 -0.87 17.20
CA ILE A 119 -0.20 0.46 16.63
C ILE A 119 0.33 1.50 17.60
N CYS A 120 1.43 2.16 17.24
CA CYS A 120 2.11 3.10 18.13
C CYS A 120 2.47 2.48 19.52
N GLY A 121 2.76 1.17 19.58
CA GLY A 121 2.96 0.44 20.84
C GLY A 121 1.67 0.13 21.63
N VAL A 122 0.50 0.46 21.09
CA VAL A 122 -0.82 0.09 21.63
C VAL A 122 -1.24 -1.26 21.08
N GLN A 123 -1.70 -2.13 21.97
CA GLN A 123 -2.14 -3.50 21.66
C GLN A 123 -3.62 -3.72 22.00
N ILE A 124 -4.21 -4.79 21.45
CA ILE A 124 -5.54 -5.27 21.84
C ILE A 124 -5.61 -5.42 23.37
N GLY A 125 -6.70 -4.93 23.98
CA GLY A 125 -6.93 -4.97 25.42
C GLY A 125 -6.34 -3.80 26.20
N ASN A 126 -5.52 -2.92 25.60
CA ASN A 126 -5.10 -1.67 26.25
C ASN A 126 -6.31 -0.75 26.51
N LEU A 127 -6.27 0.00 27.61
CA LEU A 127 -7.35 0.93 27.98
C LEU A 127 -7.45 2.10 27.00
N MET A 128 -8.66 2.54 26.70
CA MET A 128 -8.95 3.66 25.80
C MET A 128 -8.28 4.97 26.25
N GLU A 129 -8.16 5.19 27.56
CA GLU A 129 -7.47 6.36 28.13
C GLU A 129 -5.94 6.33 27.97
N ILE A 130 -5.35 5.17 27.69
CA ILE A 130 -3.92 5.01 27.35
C ILE A 130 -3.73 5.04 25.83
N ALA A 131 -4.60 4.33 25.11
CA ALA A 131 -4.55 4.17 23.67
C ALA A 131 -4.75 5.49 22.91
N ILE A 132 -5.80 6.27 23.23
CA ILE A 132 -6.09 7.51 22.49
C ILE A 132 -4.92 8.51 22.58
N PRO A 133 -4.34 8.82 23.76
CA PRO A 133 -3.17 9.69 23.84
C PRO A 133 -1.96 9.17 23.07
N ALA A 134 -1.64 7.87 23.15
CA ALA A 134 -0.48 7.30 22.46
C ALA A 134 -0.61 7.39 20.93
N VAL A 135 -1.78 7.04 20.38
CA VAL A 135 -2.06 7.19 18.94
C VAL A 135 -2.08 8.68 18.54
N THR A 136 -2.60 9.56 19.41
CA THR A 136 -2.65 11.01 19.14
C THR A 136 -1.26 11.67 19.16
N GLU A 137 -0.37 11.24 20.05
CA GLU A 137 1.01 11.71 20.13
C GLU A 137 1.83 11.26 18.92
N GLY A 138 1.60 10.04 18.42
CA GLY A 138 2.30 9.49 17.27
C GLY A 138 1.78 9.92 15.90
N LEU A 139 0.45 10.10 15.74
CA LEU A 139 -0.21 10.32 14.43
C LEU A 139 -1.00 11.64 14.34
N GLY A 140 -1.00 12.47 15.39
CA GLY A 140 -1.79 13.70 15.45
C GLY A 140 -3.25 13.48 15.87
N SER A 141 -4.08 14.51 15.74
CA SER A 141 -5.49 14.44 16.19
C SER A 141 -6.35 13.46 15.36
N PRO A 142 -7.38 12.83 15.96
CA PRO A 142 -8.38 12.07 15.22
C PRO A 142 -9.03 12.88 14.09
N THR A 143 -9.27 12.24 12.96
CA THR A 143 -10.00 12.83 11.82
C THR A 143 -11.51 12.63 11.94
N GLN A 144 -11.95 11.55 12.60
CA GLN A 144 -13.37 11.27 12.84
C GLN A 144 -13.56 10.48 14.14
N GLU A 145 -14.51 10.90 14.97
CA GLU A 145 -14.92 10.19 16.18
C GLU A 145 -16.40 9.83 16.12
N ALA A 146 -16.73 8.53 16.23
CA ALA A 146 -18.10 8.10 16.43
C ALA A 146 -18.51 8.22 17.91
N GLY A 147 -19.83 8.31 18.15
CA GLY A 147 -20.41 8.01 19.45
C GLY A 147 -20.39 6.51 19.75
N TRP A 148 -20.79 6.13 20.96
CA TRP A 148 -21.01 4.72 21.29
C TRP A 148 -22.22 4.17 20.54
N TYR A 149 -22.06 3.04 19.87
CA TYR A 149 -23.11 2.31 19.17
C TYR A 149 -23.15 0.85 19.62
N THR A 150 -24.29 0.17 19.47
CA THR A 150 -24.44 -1.24 19.85
C THR A 150 -24.45 -2.12 18.61
N GLU A 151 -23.60 -3.14 18.59
CA GLU A 151 -23.56 -4.16 17.54
C GLU A 151 -23.38 -5.53 18.21
N CYS A 152 -24.17 -6.52 17.79
CA CYS A 152 -24.12 -7.89 18.33
C CYS A 152 -24.07 -7.94 19.89
N GLY A 153 -24.99 -7.18 20.51
CA GLY A 153 -25.13 -7.07 21.97
C GLY A 153 -24.07 -6.24 22.70
N THR A 154 -22.99 -5.86 22.02
CA THR A 154 -21.81 -5.20 22.60
C THR A 154 -21.77 -3.73 22.22
N GLN A 155 -21.32 -2.86 23.12
CA GLN A 155 -21.13 -1.44 22.82
C GLN A 155 -19.73 -1.18 22.28
N TYR A 156 -19.67 -0.55 21.12
CA TYR A 156 -18.45 -0.19 20.41
C TYR A 156 -18.34 1.32 20.19
N ARG A 157 -17.10 1.78 20.00
CA ARG A 157 -16.78 3.12 19.54
C ARG A 157 -15.57 3.03 18.61
N THR A 158 -15.73 3.55 17.39
CA THR A 158 -14.64 3.65 16.41
C THR A 158 -14.10 5.07 16.37
N ILE A 159 -12.78 5.21 16.35
CA ILE A 159 -12.08 6.48 16.14
C ILE A 159 -11.12 6.31 14.98
N TYR A 160 -11.06 7.31 14.09
CA TYR A 160 -10.26 7.29 12.87
C TYR A 160 -9.14 8.34 12.90
N TRP A 161 -8.01 7.98 12.27
CA TRP A 161 -6.89 8.84 11.92
C TRP A 161 -6.61 8.65 10.43
N GLY A 162 -7.37 9.35 9.59
CA GLY A 162 -7.39 9.09 8.14
C GLY A 162 -7.94 7.70 7.84
N ALA A 163 -7.17 6.91 7.08
CA ALA A 163 -7.50 5.52 6.74
C ALA A 163 -7.43 4.54 7.93
N LEU A 164 -6.69 4.89 8.98
CA LEU A 164 -6.58 4.09 10.20
C LEU A 164 -7.83 4.21 11.06
N TYR A 165 -8.28 3.11 11.65
CA TYR A 165 -9.30 3.07 12.68
C TYR A 165 -8.87 2.23 13.88
N VAL A 166 -9.39 2.61 15.06
CA VAL A 166 -9.27 1.85 16.30
C VAL A 166 -10.66 1.66 16.89
N ASP A 167 -11.03 0.41 17.14
CA ASP A 167 -12.29 0.02 17.78
C ASP A 167 -12.08 -0.22 19.28
N PHE A 168 -12.93 0.43 20.07
CA PHE A 168 -13.01 0.25 21.52
C PHE A 168 -14.31 -0.43 21.90
N THR A 169 -14.27 -1.38 22.83
CA THR A 169 -15.47 -1.91 23.50
C THR A 169 -15.61 -1.36 24.91
N ARG A 170 -16.81 -1.40 25.48
CA ARG A 170 -17.04 -1.19 26.92
C ARG A 170 -18.16 -2.07 27.46
N SER A 171 -18.18 -2.28 28.77
CA SER A 171 -19.33 -2.82 29.51
C SER A 171 -19.54 -2.03 30.81
N ASP A 172 -20.65 -2.28 31.51
CA ASP A 172 -20.97 -1.58 32.77
C ASP A 172 -19.95 -1.84 33.91
N LEU A 173 -19.09 -2.87 33.76
CA LEU A 173 -18.14 -3.33 34.77
C LEU A 173 -16.68 -3.28 34.33
N VAL A 174 -16.40 -2.91 33.08
CA VAL A 174 -15.06 -2.92 32.49
C VAL A 174 -14.82 -1.61 31.75
N GLU A 175 -13.71 -0.96 32.09
CA GLU A 175 -13.26 0.27 31.43
C GLU A 175 -13.10 0.07 29.92
N PRO A 176 -13.38 1.11 29.09
CA PRO A 176 -13.26 0.98 27.65
C PRO A 176 -11.84 0.56 27.22
N LYS A 177 -11.74 -0.41 26.32
CA LYS A 177 -10.45 -0.97 25.87
C LYS A 177 -10.45 -1.24 24.37
N VAL A 178 -9.26 -1.19 23.76
CA VAL A 178 -9.02 -1.60 22.36
C VAL A 178 -9.46 -3.05 22.20
N VAL A 179 -10.21 -3.34 21.13
CA VAL A 179 -10.60 -4.72 20.76
C VAL A 179 -10.11 -5.14 19.39
N ARG A 180 -9.93 -4.18 18.50
CA ARG A 180 -9.52 -4.37 17.10
C ARG A 180 -8.99 -3.05 16.60
N TRP A 181 -8.08 -3.09 15.65
CA TRP A 181 -7.72 -1.92 14.87
C TRP A 181 -7.40 -2.35 13.43
N GLY A 182 -7.24 -1.38 12.54
CA GLY A 182 -6.88 -1.67 11.16
C GLY A 182 -6.94 -0.47 10.25
N ILE A 183 -6.78 -0.73 8.96
CA ILE A 183 -6.90 0.25 7.88
C ILE A 183 -8.21 -0.02 7.15
N ARG A 184 -8.98 1.04 6.88
CA ARG A 184 -10.19 0.99 6.04
C ARG A 184 -10.24 2.20 5.11
N ASN A 185 -10.02 1.96 3.82
CA ASN A 185 -9.93 2.99 2.80
C ASN A 185 -10.64 2.58 1.51
N SER A 186 -11.02 3.57 0.70
CA SER A 186 -11.51 3.37 -0.66
C SER A 186 -10.51 3.99 -1.63
N PHE A 187 -10.25 3.33 -2.76
CA PHE A 187 -9.49 3.89 -3.86
C PHE A 187 -10.43 4.12 -5.06
N HIS A 188 -10.38 5.33 -5.60
CA HIS A 188 -11.13 5.76 -6.76
C HIS A 188 -10.15 5.96 -7.91
N VAL A 189 -10.38 5.32 -9.06
CA VAL A 189 -9.44 5.32 -10.20
C VAL A 189 -9.02 6.74 -10.65
N ILE A 190 -9.91 7.73 -10.48
CA ILE A 190 -9.65 9.13 -10.84
C ILE A 190 -9.10 9.95 -9.66
N ASN A 191 -9.63 9.74 -8.45
CA ASN A 191 -9.39 10.61 -7.30
C ASN A 191 -8.31 10.08 -6.33
N GLY A 192 -7.81 8.86 -6.54
CA GLY A 192 -6.87 8.20 -5.65
C GLY A 192 -7.54 7.64 -4.39
N TRP A 193 -6.78 7.56 -3.30
CA TRP A 193 -7.31 7.11 -2.01
C TRP A 193 -8.22 8.18 -1.37
N ASP A 194 -9.42 7.81 -0.95
CA ASP A 194 -10.42 8.66 -0.26
C ASP A 194 -9.83 9.29 1.02
N LYS A 195 -9.05 8.51 1.78
CA LYS A 195 -8.43 8.94 3.03
C LYS A 195 -6.92 8.88 2.96
N ILE A 196 -6.28 9.84 3.60
CA ILE A 196 -4.84 9.82 3.85
C ILE A 196 -4.44 8.64 4.76
N PHE A 197 -3.30 8.03 4.50
CA PHE A 197 -2.65 7.16 5.47
C PHE A 197 -1.83 8.02 6.45
N PRO A 198 -2.01 7.89 7.77
CA PRO A 198 -1.36 8.79 8.74
C PRO A 198 0.14 8.47 8.96
N SER A 199 0.60 7.30 8.55
CA SER A 199 2.00 6.85 8.56
C SER A 199 2.19 5.70 7.56
N ILE A 200 3.40 5.12 7.45
CA ILE A 200 3.62 3.85 6.75
C ILE A 200 2.76 2.77 7.41
N VAL A 201 1.98 2.07 6.59
CA VAL A 201 1.39 0.79 6.99
C VAL A 201 2.31 -0.33 6.52
N ARG A 202 2.65 -1.26 7.42
CA ARG A 202 3.42 -2.47 7.13
C ARG A 202 2.62 -3.71 7.51
N PHE A 203 2.94 -4.82 6.87
CA PHE A 203 2.50 -6.16 7.25
C PHE A 203 3.71 -6.96 7.78
N PRO A 204 3.53 -7.83 8.77
CA PRO A 204 4.55 -8.83 9.14
C PRO A 204 4.65 -9.91 8.05
N GLU A 205 5.77 -10.64 8.04
CA GLU A 205 5.80 -11.95 7.36
C GLU A 205 4.88 -12.89 8.15
N SER A 206 3.90 -13.52 7.49
CA SER A 206 2.84 -14.28 8.16
C SER A 206 2.54 -15.57 7.40
N LEU A 207 1.96 -16.57 8.08
CA LEU A 207 1.60 -17.85 7.44
C LEU A 207 0.17 -17.80 6.90
N LEU A 208 -0.04 -18.24 5.66
CA LEU A 208 -1.38 -18.39 5.09
C LEU A 208 -2.23 -19.37 5.91
N VAL A 209 -3.51 -19.06 6.05
CA VAL A 209 -4.51 -19.94 6.66
C VAL A 209 -5.32 -20.62 5.56
N ASP A 210 -5.39 -21.95 5.62
CA ASP A 210 -6.32 -22.76 4.85
C ASP A 210 -7.73 -22.61 5.46
N TRP A 211 -8.64 -22.02 4.69
CA TRP A 211 -10.04 -21.77 5.04
C TRP A 211 -10.88 -21.53 3.76
N ASP A 212 -12.20 -21.68 3.87
CA ASP A 212 -13.15 -21.25 2.84
C ASP A 212 -14.08 -20.16 3.44
N PRO A 213 -14.13 -18.93 2.87
CA PRO A 213 -15.06 -17.89 3.34
C PRO A 213 -16.54 -18.27 3.20
N ASN A 214 -16.86 -19.31 2.41
CA ASN A 214 -18.22 -19.80 2.18
C ASN A 214 -18.59 -20.98 3.10
N GLU A 215 -17.63 -21.57 3.81
CA GLU A 215 -17.84 -22.55 4.87
C GLU A 215 -17.22 -22.05 6.21
N PRO A 216 -17.72 -20.92 6.79
CA PRO A 216 -17.08 -20.27 7.94
C PRO A 216 -17.07 -21.10 9.23
N ASP A 217 -17.92 -22.12 9.34
CA ASP A 217 -17.95 -23.07 10.46
C ASP A 217 -16.93 -24.23 10.29
N ALA A 218 -16.22 -24.30 9.16
CA ALA A 218 -15.21 -25.32 8.89
C ALA A 218 -13.93 -25.09 9.72
N PRO A 219 -13.20 -26.15 10.10
CA PRO A 219 -11.96 -26.02 10.86
C PRO A 219 -10.84 -25.39 10.02
N ILE A 220 -10.47 -24.15 10.35
CA ILE A 220 -9.32 -23.45 9.75
C ILE A 220 -7.98 -24.08 10.19
N SER A 221 -6.96 -24.02 9.34
CA SER A 221 -5.61 -24.51 9.66
C SER A 221 -4.52 -23.56 9.15
N ILE A 222 -3.50 -23.28 9.97
CA ILE A 222 -2.32 -22.52 9.54
C ILE A 222 -1.44 -23.44 8.66
N THR A 223 -0.97 -22.92 7.52
CA THR A 223 -0.11 -23.65 6.57
C THR A 223 1.37 -23.33 6.77
N ASP A 224 2.26 -24.07 6.08
CA ASP A 224 3.70 -23.76 6.01
C ASP A 224 4.05 -22.72 4.93
N ILE A 225 3.05 -22.08 4.29
CA ILE A 225 3.26 -21.09 3.22
C ILE A 225 3.30 -19.69 3.83
N ALA A 226 4.45 -19.02 3.75
CA ALA A 226 4.63 -17.65 4.23
C ALA A 226 4.27 -16.62 3.15
N THR A 227 3.55 -15.56 3.54
CA THR A 227 3.40 -14.32 2.79
C THR A 227 4.53 -13.35 3.17
N PRO A 228 5.09 -12.57 2.24
CA PRO A 228 6.11 -11.59 2.56
C PRO A 228 5.55 -10.50 3.48
N GLY A 229 6.43 -9.91 4.31
CA GLY A 229 6.13 -8.67 5.03
C GLY A 229 6.53 -7.42 4.24
N GLY A 230 6.12 -6.24 4.73
CA GLY A 230 6.48 -4.94 4.15
C GLY A 230 5.28 -4.02 3.87
N PRO A 231 5.50 -2.91 3.15
CA PRO A 231 4.43 -1.98 2.78
C PRO A 231 3.65 -2.50 1.55
N LEU A 232 2.70 -3.42 1.79
CA LEU A 232 1.96 -4.12 0.73
C LEU A 232 0.62 -3.47 0.34
N ILE A 233 0.31 -2.28 0.84
CA ILE A 233 -0.92 -1.57 0.42
C ILE A 233 -0.73 -1.06 -1.01
N VAL A 234 -1.52 -1.60 -1.93
CA VAL A 234 -1.62 -1.17 -3.33
C VAL A 234 -3.09 -1.00 -3.72
N PRO A 235 -3.41 -0.18 -4.75
CA PRO A 235 -4.80 0.12 -5.10
C PRO A 235 -5.58 -1.05 -5.71
N GLU A 236 -4.92 -1.79 -6.62
CA GLU A 236 -5.55 -2.81 -7.46
C GLU A 236 -5.36 -4.21 -6.85
N PRO A 237 -6.39 -5.09 -6.88
CA PRO A 237 -6.32 -6.41 -6.27
C PRO A 237 -5.27 -7.32 -6.91
N ASP A 238 -5.12 -7.32 -8.23
CA ASP A 238 -4.13 -8.14 -8.94
C ASP A 238 -2.69 -7.82 -8.49
N LEU A 239 -2.38 -6.54 -8.25
CA LEU A 239 -1.08 -6.11 -7.71
C LEU A 239 -0.89 -6.55 -6.26
N PHE A 240 -1.97 -6.58 -5.47
CA PHE A 240 -1.93 -7.09 -4.10
C PHE A 240 -1.67 -8.60 -4.09
N GLU A 241 -2.36 -9.36 -4.94
CA GLU A 241 -2.16 -10.81 -5.09
C GLU A 241 -0.74 -11.16 -5.57
N GLU A 242 -0.17 -10.37 -6.51
CA GLU A 242 1.23 -10.52 -6.93
C GLU A 242 2.21 -10.20 -5.80
N ALA A 243 1.99 -9.09 -5.07
CA ALA A 243 2.86 -8.67 -3.98
C ALA A 243 2.83 -9.63 -2.77
N ILE A 244 1.67 -10.23 -2.48
CA ILE A 244 1.50 -11.19 -1.37
C ILE A 244 1.82 -12.64 -1.77
N GLY A 245 1.82 -12.94 -3.08
CA GLY A 245 2.06 -14.28 -3.62
C GLY A 245 0.90 -15.27 -3.45
N ALA A 246 -0.31 -14.77 -3.20
CA ALA A 246 -1.50 -15.58 -2.93
C ALA A 246 -2.79 -14.86 -3.34
N SER A 247 -3.77 -15.61 -3.85
CA SER A 247 -5.04 -15.05 -4.30
C SER A 247 -6.05 -14.84 -3.16
N LEU A 248 -6.91 -13.84 -3.34
CA LEU A 248 -8.06 -13.58 -2.49
C LEU A 248 -9.17 -14.61 -2.76
N LEU A 249 -9.86 -15.06 -1.72
CA LEU A 249 -10.98 -16.00 -1.78
C LEU A 249 -12.31 -15.23 -1.75
N TYR A 250 -13.18 -15.50 -2.71
CA TYR A 250 -14.47 -14.82 -2.87
C TYR A 250 -15.56 -15.40 -1.96
N ASN A 251 -16.30 -14.51 -1.30
CA ASN A 251 -17.44 -14.81 -0.43
C ASN A 251 -18.76 -14.48 -1.14
N PHE A 252 -19.52 -15.51 -1.53
CA PHE A 252 -20.79 -15.34 -2.24
C PHE A 252 -21.89 -14.63 -1.44
N SER A 253 -21.78 -14.59 -0.11
CA SER A 253 -22.80 -14.04 0.78
C SER A 253 -22.59 -12.57 1.12
N ALA A 254 -21.34 -12.12 1.16
CA ALA A 254 -20.94 -10.74 1.42
C ALA A 254 -20.75 -9.92 0.13
N ASP A 255 -20.49 -10.58 -1.01
CA ASP A 255 -20.00 -9.94 -2.26
C ASP A 255 -18.61 -9.28 -2.06
N GLU A 256 -17.74 -10.00 -1.34
CA GLU A 256 -16.41 -9.55 -0.94
C GLU A 256 -15.36 -10.64 -1.19
N PHE A 257 -14.13 -10.22 -1.46
CA PHE A 257 -12.95 -11.07 -1.55
C PHE A 257 -12.14 -10.97 -0.26
N SER A 258 -11.46 -12.04 0.14
CA SER A 258 -10.75 -12.07 1.42
C SER A 258 -9.53 -12.99 1.44
N LEU A 259 -8.48 -12.58 2.15
CA LEU A 259 -7.30 -13.40 2.43
C LEU A 259 -7.05 -13.41 3.93
N ARG A 260 -6.68 -14.59 4.46
CA ARG A 260 -6.44 -14.79 5.88
C ARG A 260 -5.04 -15.36 6.12
N THR A 261 -4.30 -14.74 7.02
CA THR A 261 -3.03 -15.22 7.54
C THR A 261 -3.17 -15.55 9.03
N ALA A 262 -2.08 -15.98 9.65
CA ALA A 262 -2.02 -16.23 11.09
C ALA A 262 -2.20 -14.94 11.91
N ASP A 263 -1.72 -13.79 11.38
CA ASP A 263 -1.62 -12.53 12.12
C ASP A 263 -2.62 -11.47 11.64
N TYR A 264 -3.14 -11.56 10.41
CA TYR A 264 -4.07 -10.57 9.87
C TYR A 264 -5.07 -11.13 8.85
N VAL A 265 -6.10 -10.34 8.59
CA VAL A 265 -7.12 -10.58 7.55
C VAL A 265 -7.20 -9.36 6.64
N VAL A 266 -7.38 -9.65 5.35
CA VAL A 266 -7.63 -8.68 4.30
C VAL A 266 -9.02 -8.93 3.72
N VAL A 267 -9.78 -7.85 3.52
CA VAL A 267 -11.08 -7.85 2.84
C VAL A 267 -11.05 -6.79 1.75
N PHE A 268 -11.55 -7.16 0.57
CA PHE A 268 -11.64 -6.33 -0.62
C PHE A 268 -13.06 -6.41 -1.20
N SER A 269 -13.64 -5.29 -1.63
CA SER A 269 -14.82 -5.28 -2.48
C SER A 269 -14.71 -4.23 -3.59
N GLU A 270 -15.16 -4.59 -4.78
CA GLU A 270 -15.32 -3.67 -5.90
C GLU A 270 -16.75 -3.14 -5.92
N TYR A 271 -16.91 -1.82 -6.02
CA TYR A 271 -18.20 -1.18 -6.20
C TYR A 271 -18.19 -0.37 -7.50
N SER A 272 -19.07 -0.74 -8.43
CA SER A 272 -19.46 0.15 -9.53
C SER A 272 -20.71 0.91 -9.09
N GLY A 273 -20.62 2.25 -9.07
CA GLY A 273 -21.58 3.11 -8.36
C GLY A 273 -23.06 2.99 -8.78
N ASP A 274 -23.95 3.56 -7.96
CA ASP A 274 -25.42 3.57 -8.19
C ASP A 274 -25.83 4.72 -9.14
N PRO A 275 -26.47 4.46 -10.30
CA PRO A 275 -26.95 3.17 -10.80
C PRO A 275 -25.83 2.30 -11.38
N PRO A 276 -25.85 0.97 -11.16
CA PRO A 276 -24.80 0.04 -11.60
C PRO A 276 -24.36 0.28 -13.04
N GLY A 277 -23.07 0.59 -13.20
CA GLY A 277 -22.49 1.07 -14.45
C GLY A 277 -22.24 2.58 -14.53
N SER A 278 -22.15 3.30 -13.41
CA SER A 278 -21.51 4.62 -13.40
C SER A 278 -20.00 4.50 -13.65
N ASP A 279 -19.39 5.48 -14.31
CA ASP A 279 -18.00 5.45 -14.79
C ASP A 279 -16.90 5.46 -13.68
N GLU A 280 -17.28 5.51 -12.39
CA GLU A 280 -16.35 5.50 -11.26
C GLU A 280 -16.39 4.15 -10.54
N THR A 281 -15.33 3.36 -10.74
CA THR A 281 -15.04 2.14 -9.97
C THR A 281 -14.38 2.52 -8.64
N GLU A 282 -14.94 2.02 -7.55
CA GLU A 282 -14.43 2.16 -6.18
C GLU A 282 -13.88 0.82 -5.68
N PHE A 283 -12.61 0.81 -5.26
CA PHE A 283 -11.93 -0.35 -4.67
C PHE A 283 -11.86 -0.18 -3.16
N ARG A 284 -12.68 -0.93 -2.43
CA ARG A 284 -12.84 -0.82 -0.98
C ARG A 284 -11.96 -1.86 -0.30
N TRP A 285 -11.07 -1.40 0.58
CA TRP A 285 -10.09 -2.22 1.27
C TRP A 285 -10.25 -2.13 2.80
N GLU A 286 -10.19 -3.28 3.48
CA GLU A 286 -10.00 -3.37 4.92
C GLU A 286 -8.88 -4.36 5.27
N PHE A 287 -7.93 -3.91 6.08
CA PHE A 287 -6.81 -4.70 6.60
C PHE A 287 -6.85 -4.64 8.13
N THR A 288 -6.82 -5.79 8.82
CA THR A 288 -7.08 -5.84 10.27
C THR A 288 -6.50 -7.10 10.91
N ASP A 289 -6.28 -7.08 12.23
CA ASP A 289 -5.90 -8.25 13.03
C ASP A 289 -6.97 -9.36 13.00
N THR A 290 -8.24 -8.98 12.97
CA THR A 290 -9.38 -9.88 13.20
C THR A 290 -10.59 -9.46 12.38
N LEU A 291 -11.30 -10.41 11.76
CA LEU A 291 -12.63 -10.12 11.25
C LEU A 291 -13.55 -9.76 12.43
N ARG A 292 -14.46 -8.80 12.19
CA ARG A 292 -15.50 -8.47 13.15
C ARG A 292 -16.57 -9.55 13.12
N LEU A 293 -16.22 -10.71 13.66
CA LEU A 293 -17.15 -11.79 13.89
C LEU A 293 -18.13 -11.32 14.96
N CYS A 294 -19.35 -11.03 14.53
CA CYS A 294 -20.49 -11.43 15.33
C CYS A 294 -20.46 -12.96 15.36
N GLU A 295 -19.64 -13.53 16.25
CA GLU A 295 -19.63 -14.97 16.50
C GLU A 295 -21.08 -15.40 16.70
N ASN A 296 -21.50 -16.40 15.92
CA ASN A 296 -22.86 -16.91 15.96
C ASN A 296 -23.25 -17.16 17.43
N PRO A 297 -24.42 -16.71 17.90
CA PRO A 297 -24.87 -16.98 19.26
C PRO A 297 -25.25 -18.46 19.37
N ALA A 298 -24.24 -19.29 19.54
CA ALA A 298 -24.33 -20.71 19.83
C ALA A 298 -24.30 -20.92 21.35
N ASP A 299 -25.35 -20.44 22.02
CA ASP A 299 -25.84 -20.88 23.33
C ASP A 299 -27.34 -20.46 23.52
#